data_AF-A0A5C9ABU7-F1
#
_entry.id   AF-A0A5C9ABU7-F1
#
_cell.length_a   1.000
_cell.length_b   1.000
_cell.length_c   1.000
_cell.angle_alpha   90.00
_cell.angle_beta   90.00
_cell.angle_gamma   90.00
#
_symmetry.space_group_name_H-M   'P 1'
#
loop_
_entity.id
_entity.type
_entity.pdbx_description
1 polymer ?
#
loop_
_entity_poly.entity_id
_entity_poly.type
_entity_poly.pdbx_seq_one_letter_code
_entity_poly.pdbx_strand_id
1 'polypeptide(L)'
;AITYVYKGDKVLKQSSETKIQFASIGATTKEDAARALEPLSAKYKNIAGVEEKLTYTDTYAQENVTIDMEKVDFKALQGISGINVSAEDAKKGITMAQMELVMKAAGFKEVK
;
A
#
# COMPACT_ATOMS: atom_id res chain seq x y z
N ALA A 1 4.34 8.11 -2.43
CA ALA A 1 4.28 7.80 -3.87
C ALA A 1 3.72 6.40 -4.07
N ILE A 2 3.11 6.11 -5.22
CA ILE A 2 2.64 4.75 -5.55
C ILE A 2 3.25 4.38 -6.91
N THR A 3 3.82 3.18 -6.98
CA THR A 3 4.53 2.65 -8.15
C THR A 3 3.90 1.32 -8.55
N TYR A 4 3.65 1.13 -9.83
CA TYR A 4 3.11 -0.11 -10.38
C TYR A 4 4.13 -0.76 -11.30
N VAL A 5 4.38 -2.05 -11.10
CA VAL A 5 5.12 -2.89 -12.03
C VAL A 5 4.11 -3.73 -12.78
N TYR A 6 4.08 -3.59 -14.10
CA TYR A 6 3.12 -4.26 -14.97
C TYR A 6 3.81 -4.85 -16.20
N LYS A 7 3.19 -5.87 -16.80
CA LYS A 7 3.65 -6.50 -18.04
C LYS A 7 2.49 -6.59 -19.02
N GLY A 8 2.63 -5.92 -20.16
CA GLY A 8 1.49 -5.69 -21.05
C GLY A 8 0.49 -4.77 -20.35
N ASP A 9 -0.76 -5.23 -20.20
CA ASP A 9 -1.79 -4.50 -19.45
C ASP A 9 -1.97 -5.03 -18.02
N LYS A 10 -1.35 -6.16 -17.64
CA LYS A 10 -1.52 -6.80 -16.33
C LYS A 10 -0.56 -6.22 -15.30
N VAL A 11 -1.09 -5.75 -14.16
CA VAL A 11 -0.29 -5.34 -13.00
C VAL A 11 0.23 -6.57 -12.27
N LEU A 12 1.53 -6.59 -12.00
CA LEU A 12 2.21 -7.69 -11.31
C LEU A 12 2.51 -7.33 -9.86
N LYS A 13 2.97 -6.09 -9.62
CA LYS A 13 3.27 -5.59 -8.28
C LYS A 13 2.84 -4.15 -8.13
N GLN A 14 2.45 -3.80 -6.91
CA GLN A 14 2.26 -2.43 -6.47
C GLN A 14 3.20 -2.18 -5.30
N SER A 15 3.91 -1.05 -5.33
CA SER A 15 4.69 -0.57 -4.20
C SER A 15 4.21 0.83 -3.82
N SER A 16 3.86 1.00 -2.56
CA SER A 16 3.45 2.28 -1.99
C SER A 16 4.49 2.73 -0.99
N GLU A 17 4.85 4.01 -1.07
CA GLU A 17 5.75 4.66 -0.14
C GLU A 17 5.02 5.82 0.55
N THR A 18 4.87 5.73 1.87
CA THR A 18 4.15 6.70 2.69
C THR A 18 5.07 7.25 3.76
N LYS A 19 5.15 8.58 3.84
CA LYS A 19 5.88 9.25 4.92
C LYS A 19 4.88 9.61 6.03
N ILE A 20 4.98 8.93 7.16
CA ILE A 20 4.10 9.11 8.31
C ILE A 20 4.81 10.00 9.33
N GLN A 21 4.42 11.27 9.41
CA GLN A 21 4.94 12.18 10.42
C GLN A 21 4.48 11.72 11.81
N PHE A 22 5.37 11.71 12.80
CA PHE A 22 5.01 11.29 14.16
C PHE A 22 3.87 12.14 14.73
N ALA A 23 3.91 13.45 14.49
CA ALA A 23 2.84 14.37 14.89
C ALA A 23 1.46 13.99 14.32
N SER A 24 1.39 13.41 13.10
CA SER A 24 0.12 13.01 12.48
C SER A 24 -0.53 11.80 13.15
N ILE A 25 0.26 10.97 13.85
CA ILE A 25 -0.20 9.80 14.60
C ILE A 25 -0.18 10.03 16.11
N GLY A 26 0.03 11.27 16.55
CA GLY A 26 0.12 11.63 17.97
C GLY A 26 1.42 11.20 18.66
N ALA A 27 2.40 10.71 17.90
CA ALA A 27 3.66 10.24 18.42
C ALA A 27 4.68 11.38 18.58
N THR A 28 5.50 11.24 19.62
CA THR A 28 6.62 12.16 19.91
C THR A 28 7.98 11.44 19.87
N THR A 29 7.98 10.11 19.93
CA THR A 29 9.19 9.27 19.90
C THR A 29 9.02 8.11 18.92
N LYS A 30 10.15 7.48 18.55
CA LYS A 30 10.17 6.28 17.70
C LYS A 30 9.37 5.12 18.31
N GLU A 31 9.46 4.93 19.63
CA GLU A 31 8.74 3.87 20.34
C GLU A 31 7.22 4.09 20.32
N ASP A 32 6.77 5.33 20.49
CA ASP A 32 5.35 5.66 20.44
C ASP A 32 4.80 5.46 19.02
N ALA A 33 5.56 5.92 18.01
CA ALA A 33 5.22 5.69 16.61
C ALA A 33 5.17 4.18 16.27
N ALA A 34 6.12 3.40 16.78
CA ALA A 34 6.12 1.95 16.57
C ALA A 34 4.88 1.29 17.17
N ARG A 35 4.47 1.69 18.39
CA ARG A 35 3.24 1.19 19.02
C ARG A 35 1.98 1.59 18.26
N ALA A 36 1.94 2.81 17.73
CA ALA A 36 0.80 3.28 16.94
C ALA A 36 0.68 2.55 15.60
N LEU A 37 1.81 2.19 14.97
CA LEU A 37 1.84 1.53 13.65
C LEU A 37 1.80 0.00 13.73
N GLU A 38 2.21 -0.61 14.84
CA GLU A 38 2.17 -2.07 15.06
C GLU A 38 0.83 -2.74 14.67
N PRO A 39 -0.36 -2.24 15.08
CA PRO A 39 -1.62 -2.87 14.69
C PRO A 39 -1.90 -2.76 13.18
N LEU A 40 -1.39 -1.71 12.51
CA LEU A 40 -1.49 -1.57 11.07
C LEU A 40 -0.54 -2.58 10.37
N SER A 41 0.71 -2.66 10.83
CA SER A 41 1.69 -3.63 10.35
C SER A 41 1.24 -5.08 10.49
N ALA A 42 0.62 -5.40 11.63
CA ALA A 42 0.09 -6.73 11.88
C ALA A 42 -1.00 -7.09 10.86
N LYS A 43 -1.84 -6.14 10.45
CA LYS A 43 -2.84 -6.38 9.39
C LYS A 43 -2.17 -6.73 8.06
N TYR A 44 -1.16 -5.95 7.65
CA TYR A 44 -0.43 -6.22 6.41
C TYR A 44 0.30 -7.56 6.42
N LYS A 45 1.01 -7.90 7.50
CA LYS A 45 1.77 -9.16 7.62
C LYS A 45 0.90 -10.42 7.61
N ASN A 46 -0.37 -10.32 7.99
CA ASN A 46 -1.30 -11.44 7.94
C ASN A 46 -1.88 -11.67 6.54
N ILE A 47 -1.60 -10.81 5.57
CA ILE A 47 -2.06 -10.96 4.19
C ILE A 47 -0.95 -11.60 3.37
N ALA A 48 -1.24 -12.79 2.84
CA ALA A 48 -0.35 -13.45 1.90
C ALA A 48 -0.05 -12.53 0.72
N GLY A 49 1.20 -12.49 0.26
CA GLY A 49 1.60 -11.64 -0.88
C GLY A 49 1.74 -10.14 -0.56
N VAL A 50 1.58 -9.72 0.70
CA VAL A 50 1.88 -8.35 1.13
C VAL A 50 3.12 -8.31 2.01
N GLU A 51 4.05 -7.43 1.66
CA GLU A 51 5.25 -7.15 2.43
C GLU A 51 5.23 -5.69 2.87
N GLU A 52 5.34 -5.44 4.18
CA GLU A 52 5.45 -4.10 4.73
C GLU A 52 6.81 -3.94 5.40
N LYS A 53 7.44 -2.79 5.12
CA LYS A 53 8.67 -2.36 5.77
C LYS A 53 8.48 -0.96 6.35
N LEU A 54 8.63 -0.84 7.66
CA LEU A 54 8.64 0.43 8.38
C LEU A 54 10.07 0.80 8.77
N THR A 55 10.50 1.99 8.40
CA THR A 55 11.81 2.55 8.76
C THR A 55 11.58 3.81 9.59
N TYR A 56 11.99 3.79 10.85
CA TYR A 56 11.78 4.91 11.78
C TYR A 56 12.96 5.87 11.76
N THR A 57 12.68 7.15 11.56
CA THR A 57 13.63 8.26 11.71
C THR A 57 13.31 9.04 12.98
N ASP A 58 14.01 10.14 13.24
CA ASP A 58 13.79 10.94 14.46
C ASP A 58 12.47 11.72 14.45
N THR A 59 11.90 11.99 13.26
CA THR A 59 10.70 12.84 13.12
C THR A 59 9.54 12.17 12.38
N TYR A 60 9.80 11.08 11.66
CA TYR A 60 8.79 10.37 10.87
C TYR A 60 9.12 8.88 10.70
N ALA A 61 8.11 8.08 10.38
CA ALA A 61 8.26 6.72 9.88
C ALA A 61 8.11 6.71 8.36
N GLN A 62 9.02 6.03 7.67
CA GLN A 62 8.92 5.72 6.26
C GLN A 62 8.30 4.33 6.14
N GLU A 63 7.07 4.28 5.62
CA GLU A 63 6.36 3.05 5.31
C GLU A 63 6.55 2.71 3.84
N ASN A 64 6.97 1.49 3.57
CA ASN A 64 7.05 0.91 2.24
C ASN A 64 6.23 -0.38 2.23
N VAL A 65 5.09 -0.36 1.53
CA VAL A 65 4.23 -1.53 1.34
C VAL A 65 4.43 -2.03 -0.09
N THR A 66 4.70 -3.33 -0.24
CA THR A 66 4.75 -3.99 -1.55
C THR A 66 3.73 -5.11 -1.58
N ILE A 67 2.96 -5.16 -2.65
CA ILE A 67 1.88 -6.11 -2.86
C ILE A 67 2.19 -6.87 -4.14
N ASP A 68 2.28 -8.19 -4.02
CA ASP A 68 2.42 -9.11 -5.13
C ASP A 68 1.02 -9.51 -5.61
N MET A 69 0.60 -8.95 -6.75
CA MET A 69 -0.75 -9.15 -7.29
C MET A 69 -1.00 -10.58 -7.77
N GLU A 70 0.04 -11.42 -7.86
CA GLU A 70 -0.10 -12.83 -8.25
C GLU A 70 -0.28 -13.74 -7.03
N LYS A 71 0.17 -13.30 -5.85
CA LYS A 71 0.08 -14.07 -4.60
C LYS A 71 -0.93 -13.52 -3.61
N VAL A 72 -1.36 -12.27 -3.79
CA VAL A 72 -2.10 -11.58 -2.75
C VAL A 72 -3.49 -12.14 -2.54
N ASP A 73 -3.88 -12.27 -1.27
CA ASP A 73 -5.27 -12.53 -0.92
C ASP A 73 -6.09 -11.24 -1.04
N PHE A 74 -6.72 -11.06 -2.21
CA PHE A 74 -7.56 -9.91 -2.50
C PHE A 74 -8.74 -9.76 -1.55
N LYS A 75 -9.24 -10.84 -0.96
CA LYS A 75 -10.34 -10.77 0.01
C LYS A 75 -9.86 -10.16 1.33
N ALA A 76 -8.63 -10.46 1.73
CA ALA A 76 -8.02 -9.88 2.93
C ALA A 76 -7.50 -8.45 2.68
N LEU A 77 -7.16 -8.10 1.43
CA LEU A 77 -6.88 -6.73 1.00
C LEU A 77 -8.10 -5.81 1.08
N GLN A 78 -9.31 -6.33 0.81
CA GLN A 78 -10.55 -5.56 0.92
C GLN A 78 -10.78 -5.15 2.38
N GLY A 79 -10.48 -3.90 2.70
CA GLY A 79 -10.58 -3.34 4.05
C GLY A 79 -9.31 -2.67 4.56
N ILE A 80 -8.21 -2.78 3.81
CA ILE A 80 -7.01 -1.98 4.07
C ILE A 80 -7.12 -0.64 3.33
N SER A 81 -6.94 0.44 4.10
CA SER A 81 -6.91 1.81 3.62
C SER A 81 -5.85 1.99 2.52
N GLY A 82 -6.24 2.52 1.36
CA GLY A 82 -5.33 2.84 0.25
C GLY A 82 -5.35 1.85 -0.92
N ILE A 83 -6.14 0.78 -0.86
CA ILE A 83 -6.28 -0.21 -1.94
C ILE A 83 -7.76 -0.28 -2.35
N ASN A 84 -8.09 0.39 -3.46
CA ASN A 84 -9.43 0.39 -4.04
C ASN A 84 -9.51 -0.65 -5.17
N VAL A 85 -9.40 -1.93 -4.81
CA VAL A 85 -9.52 -3.03 -5.77
C VAL A 85 -10.79 -3.79 -5.46
N SER A 86 -11.67 -3.91 -6.44
CA SER A 86 -12.89 -4.72 -6.32
C SER A 86 -12.52 -6.21 -6.36
N ALA A 87 -13.25 -7.05 -5.63
CA ALA A 87 -13.08 -8.51 -5.70
C ALA A 87 -13.27 -9.07 -7.13
N GLU A 88 -14.04 -8.38 -7.98
CA GLU A 88 -14.15 -8.72 -9.40
C GLU A 88 -12.89 -8.37 -10.21
N ASP A 89 -12.27 -7.23 -9.95
CA ASP A 89 -11.01 -6.81 -10.60
C ASP A 89 -9.86 -7.74 -10.20
N ALA A 90 -9.84 -8.14 -8.93
CA ALA A 90 -8.95 -9.17 -8.41
C ALA A 90 -9.06 -10.51 -9.16
N LYS A 91 -10.28 -10.94 -9.50
CA LYS A 91 -10.52 -12.21 -10.23
C LYS A 91 -10.17 -12.13 -11.70
N LYS A 92 -10.41 -10.98 -12.34
CA LYS A 92 -10.11 -10.76 -13.77
C LYS A 92 -8.64 -10.38 -14.00
N GLY A 93 -7.92 -10.07 -12.92
CA GLY A 93 -6.58 -9.50 -12.94
C GLY A 93 -6.66 -7.99 -13.00
N ILE A 94 -5.88 -7.31 -12.15
CA ILE A 94 -5.82 -5.86 -12.14
C ILE A 94 -5.06 -5.38 -13.37
N THR A 95 -5.66 -4.47 -14.13
CA THR A 95 -4.99 -3.87 -15.28
C THR A 95 -4.45 -2.47 -15.00
N MET A 96 -3.42 -2.07 -15.74
CA MET A 96 -2.82 -0.74 -15.58
C MET A 96 -3.81 0.35 -16.02
N ALA A 97 -4.61 0.11 -17.06
CA ALA A 97 -5.66 1.03 -17.49
C ALA A 97 -6.69 1.31 -16.38
N GLN A 98 -7.10 0.28 -15.63
CA GLN A 98 -8.00 0.44 -14.49
C GLN A 98 -7.35 1.24 -13.37
N MET A 99 -6.10 0.91 -13.01
CA MET A 99 -5.37 1.63 -11.97
C MET A 99 -5.14 3.09 -12.35
N GLU A 100 -4.83 3.38 -13.61
CA GLU A 100 -4.65 4.74 -14.10
C GLU A 100 -5.94 5.56 -13.95
N LEU A 101 -7.09 4.99 -14.31
CA LEU A 101 -8.39 5.64 -14.14
C LEU A 101 -8.70 5.94 -12.67
N VAL A 102 -8.51 4.97 -11.79
CA VAL A 102 -8.77 5.13 -10.34
C VAL A 102 -7.82 6.16 -9.72
N MET A 103 -6.54 6.13 -10.09
CA MET A 103 -5.52 7.06 -9.57
C MET A 103 -5.80 8.48 -10.06
N LYS A 104 -6.15 8.66 -11.34
CA LYS A 104 -6.54 9.96 -11.90
C LYS A 104 -7.81 10.50 -11.23
N ALA A 105 -8.82 9.66 -11.01
CA ALA A 105 -10.05 10.03 -10.32
C ALA A 105 -9.80 10.45 -8.86
N ALA A 106 -8.81 9.83 -8.20
CA ALA A 106 -8.35 10.21 -6.87
C ALA A 106 -7.42 11.45 -6.85
N GLY A 107 -7.16 12.07 -8.01
CA GLY A 107 -6.35 13.29 -8.13
C GLY A 107 -4.84 13.07 -8.19
N PHE A 108 -4.38 11.83 -8.33
CA PHE A 108 -2.95 11.54 -8.51
C PHE A 108 -2.50 11.92 -9.93
N LYS A 109 -1.25 12.39 -10.02
CA LYS A 109 -0.56 12.65 -11.28
C LYS A 109 0.39 11.49 -11.57
N GLU A 110 0.30 10.94 -12.78
CA GLU A 110 1.24 9.93 -13.26
C GLU A 110 2.64 10.54 -13.43
N VAL A 111 3.66 9.80 -13.01
CA VAL A 111 5.07 10.10 -13.26
C VAL A 111 5.68 8.84 -13.88
N LYS A 112 6.33 8.99 -15.04
CA LYS A 112 6.96 7.89 -15.79
C LYS A 112 8.49 7.92 -15.66
#